data_AF-A0A926EJW6-F1
#
_entry.id   AF-A0A926EJW6-F1
#
_cell.length_a   1.000
_cell.length_b   1.000
_cell.length_c   1.000
_cell.angle_alpha   90.00
_cell.angle_beta   90.00
_cell.angle_gamma   90.00
#
_symmetry.space_group_name_H-M   'P 1'
#
loop_
_entity.id
_entity.type
_entity.pdbx_description
1 polymer ?
#
loop_
_entity_poly.entity_id
_entity_poly.type
_entity_poly.pdbx_seq_one_letter_code
_entity_poly.pdbx_strand_id
1 'polypeptide(L)'
;MHVREFSMLLVKARKERRLTQEQACLLIGIADTSTLSKWETGKDIPSEKMASKIVQAYDEPVLGYVYLHECTELGRLVLPPIVHTDLDNLTLRFQKEYDDIKRIQMDMISIACDGTVEEHEQERWHIVQKEVADLAGVSLPLIIRSFMQSKKPSQDGSLVRAYI
;
A
#
# COMPACT_ATOMS: atom_id res chain seq x y z
N MET A 1 7.37 -20.08 -9.70
CA MET A 1 6.24 -19.57 -8.90
C MET A 1 6.61 -18.15 -8.51
N HIS A 2 5.97 -17.13 -9.09
CA HIS A 2 6.27 -15.75 -8.71
C HIS A 2 5.76 -15.54 -7.27
N VAL A 3 6.65 -15.17 -6.35
CA VAL A 3 6.24 -14.79 -5.01
C VAL A 3 5.46 -13.47 -5.12
N ARG A 4 4.22 -13.46 -4.62
CA ARG A 4 3.33 -12.27 -4.62
C ARG A 4 3.91 -11.18 -3.72
N GLU A 5 3.68 -9.91 -4.03
CA GLU A 5 4.18 -8.79 -3.23
C GLU A 5 3.60 -8.80 -1.82
N PHE A 6 2.32 -9.15 -1.70
CA PHE A 6 1.65 -9.38 -0.41
C PHE A 6 2.45 -10.35 0.49
N SER A 7 2.90 -11.48 -0.05
CA SER A 7 3.65 -12.49 0.71
C SER A 7 5.01 -11.96 1.19
N MET A 8 5.71 -11.19 0.34
CA MET A 8 6.98 -10.57 0.72
C MET A 8 6.79 -9.52 1.83
N LEU A 9 5.77 -8.68 1.71
CA LEU A 9 5.43 -7.69 2.74
C LEU A 9 4.99 -8.35 4.04
N LEU A 10 4.27 -9.48 3.97
CA LEU A 10 3.85 -10.22 5.15
C LEU A 10 5.06 -10.69 5.96
N VAL A 11 6.06 -11.25 5.27
CA VAL A 11 7.34 -11.66 5.87
C VAL A 11 8.08 -10.45 6.45
N LYS A 12 8.14 -9.33 5.71
CA LYS A 12 8.80 -8.09 6.15
C LYS A 12 8.16 -7.58 7.45
N ALA A 13 6.84 -7.42 7.48
CA ALA A 13 6.10 -6.91 8.64
C ALA A 13 6.29 -7.78 9.90
N ARG A 14 6.30 -9.12 9.75
CA ARG A 14 6.59 -10.03 10.86
C ARG A 14 8.01 -9.84 11.40
N LYS A 15 9.00 -9.76 10.50
CA LYS A 15 10.42 -9.61 10.85
C LYS A 15 10.73 -8.28 11.52
N GLU A 16 10.13 -7.19 11.06
CA GLU A 16 10.26 -5.86 11.68
C GLU A 16 9.78 -5.85 13.13
N ARG A 17 8.75 -6.65 13.44
CA ARG A 17 8.24 -6.87 14.80
C ARG A 17 9.00 -7.94 15.59
N ARG A 18 10.04 -8.53 15.00
CA ARG A 18 10.91 -9.56 15.58
C ARG A 18 10.13 -10.80 16.06
N LEU A 19 9.05 -11.14 15.36
CA LEU A 19 8.20 -12.28 15.72
C LEU A 19 8.66 -13.56 15.01
N THR A 20 8.69 -14.67 15.75
CA THR A 20 8.73 -16.01 15.14
C THR A 20 7.39 -16.32 14.45
N GLN A 21 7.34 -17.34 13.60
CA GLN A 21 6.07 -17.77 13.00
C GLN A 21 5.06 -18.24 14.07
N GLU A 22 5.52 -18.90 15.13
CA GLU A 22 4.68 -19.32 16.26
C GLU A 22 4.07 -18.12 16.99
N GLN A 23 4.89 -17.12 17.31
CA GLN A 23 4.42 -15.88 17.97
C GLN A 23 3.44 -15.12 17.08
N ALA A 24 3.72 -15.03 15.78
CA ALA A 24 2.80 -14.41 14.82
C ALA A 24 1.47 -15.18 14.71
N CYS A 25 1.51 -16.52 14.72
CA CYS A 25 0.30 -17.34 14.70
C CYS A 25 -0.59 -17.08 15.91
N LEU A 26 0.01 -17.02 17.11
CA LEU A 26 -0.70 -16.67 18.33
C LEU A 26 -1.36 -15.28 18.22
N LEU A 27 -0.62 -14.29 17.72
CA LEU A 27 -1.08 -12.90 17.61
C LEU A 27 -2.22 -12.74 16.59
N ILE A 28 -2.14 -13.42 15.44
CA ILE A 28 -3.18 -13.40 14.39
C ILE A 28 -4.39 -14.26 14.81
N GLY A 29 -4.18 -15.24 15.70
CA GLY A 29 -5.20 -16.20 16.13
C GLY A 29 -5.40 -17.32 15.11
N ILE A 30 -4.29 -17.91 14.65
CA ILE A 30 -4.25 -19.13 13.84
C ILE A 30 -3.52 -20.24 14.59
N ALA A 31 -3.97 -21.49 14.45
CA ALA A 31 -3.50 -22.60 15.26
C ALA A 31 -2.21 -23.26 14.74
N ASP A 32 -1.93 -23.17 13.44
CA ASP A 32 -0.86 -23.93 12.79
C ASP A 32 0.10 -23.02 11.99
N THR A 33 1.39 -23.10 12.30
CA THR A 33 2.47 -22.36 11.62
C THR A 33 2.60 -22.74 10.15
N SER A 34 2.17 -23.95 9.76
CA SER A 34 2.14 -24.36 8.35
C SER A 34 1.23 -23.46 7.50
N THR A 35 0.17 -22.92 8.11
CA THR A 35 -0.78 -22.02 7.44
C THR A 35 -0.13 -20.68 7.15
N LEU A 36 0.52 -20.06 8.15
CA LEU A 36 1.27 -18.82 7.96
C LEU A 36 2.41 -19.00 6.94
N SER A 37 3.12 -20.13 7.01
CA SER A 37 4.21 -20.45 6.08
C SER A 37 3.74 -20.52 4.62
N LYS A 38 2.55 -21.06 4.36
CA LYS A 38 1.97 -21.08 3.00
C LYS A 38 1.69 -19.65 2.50
N TRP A 39 1.18 -18.76 3.35
CA TRP A 39 0.94 -17.36 2.97
C TRP A 39 2.26 -16.60 2.75
N GLU A 40 3.24 -16.78 3.61
CA GLU A 40 4.57 -16.14 3.51
C GLU A 40 5.36 -16.62 2.29
N THR A 41 5.12 -17.84 1.82
CA THR A 41 5.75 -18.40 0.61
C THR A 41 4.92 -18.17 -0.66
N GLY A 42 3.73 -17.58 -0.54
CA GLY A 42 2.80 -17.38 -1.66
C GLY A 42 2.20 -18.66 -2.23
N LYS A 43 2.28 -19.78 -1.49
CA LYS A 43 1.64 -21.06 -1.85
C LYS A 43 0.13 -21.03 -1.67
N ASP A 44 -0.35 -20.17 -0.79
CA ASP A 44 -1.77 -19.95 -0.51
C ASP A 44 -1.99 -18.47 -0.15
N ILE A 45 -3.24 -18.01 -0.17
CA ILE A 45 -3.61 -16.65 0.24
C ILE A 45 -4.58 -16.70 1.43
N PRO A 46 -4.48 -15.76 2.38
CA PRO A 46 -5.45 -15.69 3.46
C PRO A 46 -6.83 -15.26 2.93
N SER A 47 -7.90 -15.71 3.60
CA SER A 47 -9.23 -15.13 3.42
C SER A 47 -9.25 -13.67 3.86
N GLU A 48 -10.21 -12.88 3.39
CA GLU A 48 -10.29 -11.45 3.73
C GLU A 48 -10.40 -11.20 5.23
N LYS A 49 -11.20 -12.03 5.94
CA LYS A 49 -11.29 -12.01 7.41
C LYS A 49 -9.92 -12.21 8.07
N MET A 50 -9.08 -13.06 7.49
CA MET A 50 -7.76 -13.36 8.02
C MET A 50 -6.72 -12.30 7.63
N ALA A 51 -6.82 -11.73 6.43
CA ALA A 51 -6.05 -10.56 6.03
C ALA A 51 -6.32 -9.37 6.97
N SER A 52 -7.59 -9.13 7.34
CA SER A 52 -7.94 -8.11 8.34
C SER A 52 -7.29 -8.36 9.70
N LYS A 53 -7.27 -9.61 10.17
CA LYS A 53 -6.57 -10.00 11.40
C LYS A 53 -5.06 -9.77 11.30
N ILE A 54 -4.44 -10.09 10.17
CA ILE A 54 -3.02 -9.83 9.92
C ILE A 54 -2.71 -8.33 10.01
N VAL A 55 -3.49 -7.50 9.32
CA VAL A 55 -3.34 -6.04 9.32
C VAL A 55 -3.46 -5.47 10.74
N GLN A 56 -4.42 -5.96 11.53
CA GLN A 56 -4.61 -5.56 12.92
C GLN A 56 -3.48 -6.06 13.83
N ALA A 57 -3.10 -7.34 13.71
CA ALA A 57 -2.03 -7.96 14.49
C ALA A 57 -0.70 -7.23 14.29
N TYR A 58 -0.43 -6.80 13.06
CA TYR A 58 0.78 -6.06 12.76
C TYR A 58 0.59 -4.55 12.91
N ASP A 59 -0.60 -3.95 12.94
CA ASP A 59 -0.73 -2.48 12.87
C ASP A 59 -0.07 -1.95 11.58
N GLU A 60 -0.26 -2.67 10.48
CA GLU A 60 0.40 -2.41 9.18
C GLU A 60 -0.66 -2.27 8.07
N PRO A 61 -1.16 -1.06 7.80
CA PRO A 61 -2.27 -0.83 6.87
C PRO A 61 -1.87 -1.03 5.40
N VAL A 62 -0.58 -0.88 5.06
CA VAL A 62 -0.10 -1.11 3.70
C VAL A 62 -0.30 -2.57 3.29
N LEU A 63 -0.19 -3.52 4.22
CA LEU A 63 -0.53 -4.93 3.96
C LEU A 63 -1.98 -5.12 3.51
N GLY A 64 -2.91 -4.34 4.07
CA GLY A 64 -4.32 -4.40 3.72
C GLY A 64 -4.57 -3.89 2.31
N TYR A 65 -3.95 -2.76 1.96
CA TYR A 65 -4.03 -2.21 0.60
C TYR A 65 -3.49 -3.19 -0.44
N VAL A 66 -2.30 -3.76 -0.20
CA VAL A 66 -1.68 -4.71 -1.13
C VAL A 66 -2.47 -6.02 -1.22
N TYR A 67 -3.03 -6.49 -0.10
CA TYR A 67 -3.95 -7.62 -0.14
C TYR A 67 -5.14 -7.33 -1.06
N LEU A 68 -5.80 -6.18 -0.90
CA LEU A 68 -6.93 -5.81 -1.75
C LEU A 68 -6.51 -5.70 -3.22
N HIS A 69 -5.42 -4.98 -3.50
CA HIS A 69 -4.89 -4.79 -4.84
C HIS A 69 -4.52 -6.12 -5.51
N GLU A 70 -3.76 -7.01 -4.86
CA GLU A 70 -3.24 -8.22 -5.51
C GLU A 70 -4.10 -9.47 -5.36
N CYS A 71 -4.75 -9.65 -4.21
CA CYS A 71 -5.41 -10.91 -3.83
C CYS A 71 -6.90 -10.91 -4.17
N THR A 72 -7.49 -9.77 -4.51
CA THR A 72 -8.89 -9.67 -4.94
C THR A 72 -9.00 -9.37 -6.43
N GLU A 73 -10.06 -9.84 -7.08
CA GLU A 73 -10.29 -9.57 -8.50
C GLU A 73 -10.63 -8.11 -8.77
N LEU A 74 -11.58 -7.56 -8.00
CA LEU A 74 -11.98 -6.17 -8.14
C LEU A 74 -10.82 -5.21 -7.85
N GLY A 75 -10.02 -5.47 -6.82
CA GLY A 75 -8.88 -4.64 -6.47
C GLY A 75 -7.83 -4.55 -7.58
N ARG A 76 -7.52 -5.65 -8.27
CA ARG A 76 -6.60 -5.63 -9.44
C ARG A 76 -7.13 -4.78 -10.60
N LEU A 77 -8.45 -4.61 -10.69
CA LEU A 77 -9.09 -3.85 -11.76
C LEU A 77 -9.13 -2.35 -11.46
N VAL A 78 -9.28 -1.96 -10.20
CA VAL A 78 -9.62 -0.57 -9.84
C VAL A 78 -8.61 0.13 -8.93
N LEU A 79 -7.75 -0.61 -8.22
CA LEU A 79 -6.76 -0.01 -7.31
C LEU A 79 -5.44 0.21 -8.07
N PRO A 80 -4.84 1.41 -7.97
CA PRO A 80 -3.53 1.65 -8.56
C PRO A 80 -2.43 0.91 -7.79
N PRO A 81 -1.33 0.54 -8.46
CA PRO A 81 -0.14 0.04 -7.78
C PRO A 81 0.47 1.13 -6.89
N ILE A 82 1.17 0.72 -5.84
CA ILE A 82 1.80 1.65 -4.89
C ILE A 82 3.26 1.30 -4.65
N VAL A 83 4.05 2.27 -4.21
CA VAL A 83 5.48 2.09 -3.95
C VAL A 83 5.73 1.62 -2.51
N HIS A 84 6.51 0.56 -2.35
CA HIS A 84 6.88 -0.03 -1.06
C HIS A 84 8.28 0.36 -0.62
N THR A 85 8.44 1.57 -0.08
CA THR A 85 9.74 2.05 0.42
C THR A 85 9.60 2.79 1.76
N ASP A 86 10.71 3.09 2.43
CA ASP A 86 10.68 3.76 3.74
C ASP A 86 10.26 5.22 3.60
N LEU A 87 9.85 5.84 4.72
CA LEU A 87 9.23 7.19 4.71
C LEU A 87 10.11 8.25 4.01
N ASP A 88 11.42 8.23 4.27
CA ASP A 88 12.35 9.20 3.68
C ASP A 88 12.39 9.09 2.16
N ASN A 89 12.51 7.87 1.64
CA ASN A 89 12.51 7.60 0.21
C ASN A 89 11.16 7.92 -0.44
N LEU A 90 10.06 7.62 0.27
CA LEU A 90 8.72 7.90 -0.21
C LEU A 90 8.48 9.41 -0.31
N THR A 91 8.97 10.19 0.66
CA THR A 91 8.89 11.65 0.68
C THR A 91 9.69 12.27 -0.47
N LEU A 92 10.92 11.80 -0.70
CA LEU A 92 11.75 12.28 -1.80
C LEU A 92 11.14 11.95 -3.17
N ARG A 93 10.61 10.72 -3.34
CA ARG A 93 9.90 10.33 -4.56
C ARG A 93 8.66 11.18 -4.77
N PHE A 94 7.86 11.43 -3.73
CA PHE A 94 6.72 12.32 -3.79
C PHE A 94 7.10 13.71 -4.31
N GLN A 95 8.17 14.32 -3.80
CA GLN A 95 8.62 15.64 -4.29
C GLN A 95 9.01 15.58 -5.77
N LYS A 96 9.72 14.53 -6.19
CA LYS A 96 10.09 14.31 -7.60
C LYS A 96 8.86 14.15 -8.49
N GLU A 97 7.90 13.29 -8.14
CA GLU A 97 6.68 13.09 -8.94
C GLU A 97 5.78 14.36 -8.95
N TYR A 98 5.75 15.10 -7.84
CA TYR A 98 5.04 16.38 -7.76
C TYR A 98 5.64 17.43 -8.72
N ASP A 99 6.97 17.46 -8.87
CA ASP A 99 7.64 18.31 -9.85
C ASP A 99 7.38 17.87 -11.29
N ASP A 100 7.25 16.56 -11.54
CA ASP A 100 6.89 16.03 -12.86
C ASP A 100 5.46 16.45 -13.25
N ILE A 101 4.49 16.43 -12.31
CA ILE A 101 3.15 16.99 -12.53
C ILE A 101 3.18 18.47 -12.95
N LYS A 102 4.06 19.28 -12.36
CA LYS A 102 4.16 20.70 -12.75
C LYS A 102 4.57 20.88 -14.21
N ARG A 103 5.39 19.97 -14.75
CA ARG A 103 5.86 20.05 -16.14
C ARG A 103 4.75 19.76 -17.16
N ILE A 104 3.80 18.91 -16.79
CA ILE A 104 2.68 18.49 -17.66
C ILE A 104 1.38 19.27 -17.38
N GLN A 105 1.40 20.23 -16.46
CA GLN A 105 0.20 20.93 -16.00
C GLN A 105 -0.58 21.61 -17.14
N MET A 106 0.13 22.24 -18.10
CA MET A 106 -0.52 22.91 -19.23
C MET A 106 -1.15 21.91 -20.19
N ASP A 107 -0.51 20.77 -20.42
CA ASP A 107 -1.05 19.69 -21.26
C ASP A 107 -2.34 19.13 -20.66
N MET A 108 -2.32 18.87 -19.35
CA MET A 108 -3.51 18.41 -18.62
C MET A 108 -4.68 19.39 -18.76
N ILE A 109 -4.43 20.70 -18.64
CA ILE A 109 -5.47 21.73 -18.78
C ILE A 109 -5.95 21.83 -20.23
N SER A 110 -5.02 21.88 -21.20
CA SER A 110 -5.40 22.09 -22.61
C SER A 110 -6.24 20.96 -23.16
N ILE A 111 -5.90 19.71 -22.81
CA ILE A 111 -6.56 18.50 -23.30
C ILE A 111 -7.88 18.27 -22.56
N ALA A 112 -7.94 18.51 -21.24
CA ALA A 112 -9.15 18.19 -20.47
C ALA A 112 -10.25 19.28 -20.56
N CYS A 113 -9.97 20.44 -21.16
CA CYS A 113 -10.82 21.63 -21.07
C CYS A 113 -12.21 21.43 -21.70
N ASP A 114 -12.28 20.69 -22.81
CA ASP A 114 -13.53 20.38 -23.52
C ASP A 114 -14.16 19.04 -23.08
N GLY A 115 -13.51 18.34 -22.15
CA GLY A 115 -13.93 17.05 -21.62
C GLY A 115 -13.74 15.86 -22.57
N THR A 116 -13.07 16.03 -23.72
CA THR A 116 -12.90 14.98 -24.73
C THR A 116 -11.44 14.88 -25.18
N VAL A 117 -10.82 13.72 -24.99
CA VAL A 117 -9.45 13.49 -25.48
C VAL A 117 -9.50 13.07 -26.95
N GLU A 118 -9.05 13.94 -27.85
CA GLU A 118 -8.99 13.66 -29.28
C GLU A 118 -7.84 12.70 -29.65
N GLU A 119 -7.92 12.06 -30.84
CA GLU A 119 -6.91 11.10 -31.30
C GLU A 119 -5.49 11.68 -31.31
N HIS A 120 -5.36 12.96 -31.72
CA HIS A 120 -4.09 13.67 -31.77
C HIS A 120 -3.53 14.04 -30.39
N GLU A 121 -4.34 13.94 -29.34
CA GLU A 121 -3.99 14.26 -27.95
C GLU A 121 -3.66 13.01 -27.12
N GLN A 122 -4.02 11.82 -27.60
CA GLN A 122 -3.90 10.55 -26.88
C GLN A 122 -2.50 10.32 -26.30
N GLU A 123 -1.44 10.61 -27.06
CA GLU A 123 -0.07 10.41 -26.59
C GLU A 123 0.27 11.33 -25.41
N ARG A 124 -0.06 12.63 -25.51
CA ARG A 124 0.15 13.60 -24.43
C ARG A 124 -0.72 13.27 -23.23
N TRP A 125 -1.97 12.86 -23.46
CA TRP A 125 -2.86 12.43 -22.39
C TRP A 125 -2.36 11.18 -21.67
N HIS A 126 -1.78 10.22 -22.39
CA HIS A 126 -1.18 9.04 -21.78
C HIS A 126 -0.01 9.41 -20.85
N ILE A 127 0.81 10.38 -21.25
CA ILE A 127 1.86 10.93 -20.37
C ILE A 127 1.22 11.54 -19.12
N VAL A 128 0.17 12.36 -19.28
CA VAL A 128 -0.57 12.94 -18.14
C VAL A 128 -1.06 11.87 -17.18
N GLN A 129 -1.72 10.82 -17.70
CA GLN A 129 -2.24 9.72 -16.89
C GLN A 129 -1.12 8.97 -16.16
N LYS A 130 0.01 8.77 -16.82
CA LYS A 130 1.17 8.10 -16.23
C LYS A 130 1.74 8.91 -15.05
N GLU A 131 2.03 10.19 -15.24
CA GLU A 131 2.60 11.01 -14.16
C GLU A 131 1.62 11.15 -12.96
N VAL A 132 0.30 11.21 -13.23
CA VAL A 132 -0.73 11.17 -12.18
C VAL A 132 -0.73 9.82 -11.45
N ALA A 133 -0.62 8.72 -12.17
CA ALA A 133 -0.54 7.39 -11.56
C ALA A 133 0.74 7.21 -10.73
N ASP A 134 1.88 7.72 -11.21
CA ASP A 134 3.16 7.68 -10.50
C ASP A 134 3.08 8.52 -9.21
N LEU A 135 2.50 9.72 -9.26
CA LEU A 135 2.24 10.53 -8.05
C LEU A 135 1.28 9.82 -7.09
N ALA A 136 0.22 9.18 -7.58
CA ALA A 136 -0.70 8.41 -6.73
C ALA A 136 0.00 7.23 -6.05
N GLY A 137 0.89 6.54 -6.77
CA GLY A 137 1.66 5.40 -6.28
C GLY A 137 2.56 5.74 -5.09
N VAL A 138 3.01 6.99 -4.97
CA VAL A 138 3.78 7.48 -3.81
C VAL A 138 2.93 8.21 -2.77
N SER A 139 1.83 8.84 -3.18
CA SER A 139 0.91 9.57 -2.29
C SER A 139 0.07 8.64 -1.43
N LEU A 140 -0.46 7.56 -2.02
CA LEU A 140 -1.33 6.62 -1.31
C LEU A 140 -0.62 5.95 -0.12
N PRO A 141 0.62 5.43 -0.24
CA PRO A 141 1.34 4.90 0.91
C PRO A 141 1.55 5.90 2.05
N LEU A 142 1.76 7.19 1.75
CA LEU A 142 1.90 8.24 2.78
C LEU A 142 0.61 8.36 3.61
N ILE A 143 -0.54 8.32 2.94
CA ILE A 143 -1.85 8.42 3.58
C ILE A 143 -2.20 7.13 4.31
N ILE A 144 -2.04 5.97 3.64
CA ILE A 144 -2.43 4.65 4.17
C ILE A 144 -1.70 4.37 5.48
N ARG A 145 -0.40 4.72 5.58
CA ARG A 145 0.39 4.57 6.82
C ARG A 145 -0.20 5.31 8.02
N SER A 146 -0.97 6.36 7.80
CA SER A 146 -1.63 7.11 8.88
C SER A 146 -2.90 6.43 9.41
N PHE A 147 -3.49 5.49 8.68
CA PHE A 147 -4.78 4.86 9.04
C PHE A 147 -4.69 3.99 10.30
N MET A 148 -3.50 3.49 10.61
CA MET A 148 -3.25 2.67 11.78
C MET A 148 -2.27 3.41 12.68
N GLN A 149 -2.78 3.82 13.84
CA GLN A 149 -2.01 4.23 14.98
C GLN A 149 -2.74 3.63 16.17
N SER A 150 -2.38 2.39 16.52
CA SER A 150 -2.82 1.85 17.79
C SER A 150 -2.48 2.87 18.87
N LYS A 151 -3.49 3.34 19.62
CA LYS A 151 -3.33 4.33 20.69
C LYS A 151 -2.22 3.83 21.63
N LYS A 152 -1.03 4.41 21.55
CA LYS A 152 -0.02 4.16 22.57
C LYS A 152 -0.59 4.73 23.87
N PRO A 153 -0.68 3.95 24.96
CA PRO A 153 -0.90 4.56 26.26
C PRO A 153 0.26 5.53 26.47
N SER A 154 -0.05 6.81 26.69
CA SER A 154 0.93 7.73 27.25
C SER A 154 1.40 7.17 28.60
N GLN A 155 2.54 7.66 29.10
CA GLN A 155 2.98 7.35 30.46
C GLN A 155 1.99 7.83 31.54
N ASP A 156 0.95 8.61 31.18
CA ASP A 156 -0.11 9.10 32.06
C ASP A 156 -1.51 8.48 31.80
N GLY A 157 -1.63 7.53 30.85
CA GLY A 157 -2.90 6.88 30.53
C GLY A 157 -3.84 7.64 29.56
N SER A 158 -3.47 8.83 29.10
CA SER A 158 -4.15 9.51 27.99
C SER A 158 -3.75 8.97 26.60
N LEU A 159 -4.70 9.02 25.66
CA LEU A 159 -4.53 8.49 24.30
C LEU A 159 -4.18 9.67 23.39
N VAL A 160 -2.92 9.77 22.96
CA VAL A 160 -2.49 10.84 22.06
C VAL A 160 -2.32 10.29 20.65
N ARG A 161 -2.94 10.96 19.66
CA ARG A 161 -2.65 10.74 18.23
C ARG A 161 -1.22 11.20 17.97
N ALA A 162 -0.37 10.28 17.51
CA ALA A 162 0.96 10.63 17.04
C ALA A 162 0.81 11.15 15.61
N TYR A 163 0.62 12.46 15.43
CA TYR A 163 0.77 13.05 14.12
C TYR A 163 2.22 12.80 13.66
N ILE A 164 2.38 12.02 12.59
CA ILE A 164 3.57 12.08 11.74
C ILE A 164 3.30 13.22 10.75
#